data_AF-A0A8H3TVS5-F1
#
_entry.id   AF-A0A8H3TVS5-F1
#
_cell.length_a   1.000
_cell.length_b   1.000
_cell.length_c   1.000
_cell.angle_alpha   90.00
_cell.angle_beta   90.00
_cell.angle_gamma   90.00
#
_symmetry.space_group_name_H-M   'P 1'
#
loop_
_entity.id
_entity.type
_entity.pdbx_description
1 polymer ?
#
loop_
_entity_poly.entity_id
_entity_poly.type
_entity_poly.pdbx_seq_one_letter_code
_entity_poly.pdbx_strand_id
1 'polypeptide(L)'
;MHSKAPFLIHFLLAIPATINFYLLSRPPKAATPAPSASNETSQVASTAPLHGLPEAQISAVIRNYSFSLLSSCLTALTVYRWIDRPASTTTTGLGSSIYNDLAASLAAYHIGPILRALGRVFGSRAGAEGDRLVSTRGKDLGGPILHLVLHVVVMGALVREALR
;
A
#
# COMPACT_ATOMS: atom_id res chain seq x y z
N MET A 1 -23.87 -6.83 16.42
CA MET A 1 -24.01 -6.04 15.17
C MET A 1 -22.66 -6.00 14.49
N HIS A 2 -22.53 -6.54 13.27
CA HIS A 2 -21.28 -6.46 12.50
C HIS A 2 -21.10 -5.06 11.96
N SER A 3 -19.89 -4.52 12.09
CA SER A 3 -19.60 -3.19 11.59
C SER A 3 -19.01 -3.31 10.18
N LYS A 4 -19.62 -2.63 9.21
CA LYS A 4 -19.04 -2.46 7.87
C LYS A 4 -17.92 -1.41 7.86
N ALA A 5 -17.69 -0.72 8.99
CA ALA A 5 -16.70 0.35 9.11
C ALA A 5 -15.27 -0.07 8.74
N PRO A 6 -14.75 -1.28 9.08
CA PRO A 6 -13.38 -1.66 8.73
C PRO A 6 -13.15 -1.70 7.21
N PHE A 7 -14.14 -2.18 6.44
CA PHE A 7 -14.09 -2.21 4.97
C PHE A 7 -14.14 -0.80 4.37
N LEU A 8 -14.99 0.08 4.93
CA LEU A 8 -15.05 1.49 4.53
C LEU A 8 -13.72 2.21 4.81
N ILE A 9 -13.14 2.00 5.99
CA ILE A 9 -11.85 2.62 6.35
C ILE A 9 -10.75 2.08 5.43
N HIS A 10 -10.65 0.76 5.19
CA HIS A 10 -9.71 0.20 4.21
C HIS A 10 -9.83 0.89 2.85
N PHE A 11 -11.06 1.03 2.34
CA PHE A 11 -11.33 1.71 1.06
C PHE A 11 -10.85 3.17 1.07
N LEU A 12 -11.20 3.95 2.10
CA LEU A 12 -10.78 5.35 2.22
C LEU A 12 -9.26 5.52 2.32
N LEU A 13 -8.56 4.55 2.91
CA LEU A 13 -7.09 4.57 2.98
C LEU A 13 -6.41 4.20 1.67
N ALA A 14 -7.01 3.27 0.94
CA ALA A 14 -6.42 2.76 -0.28
C ALA A 14 -6.68 3.69 -1.48
N ILE A 15 -7.79 4.44 -1.53
CA ILE A 15 -8.10 5.37 -2.65
C ILE A 15 -6.98 6.39 -2.92
N PRO A 16 -6.47 7.17 -1.95
CA PRO A 16 -5.43 8.15 -2.23
C PRO A 16 -4.16 7.50 -2.80
N ALA A 17 -3.79 6.31 -2.29
CA ALA A 17 -2.67 5.56 -2.81
C ALA A 17 -2.93 5.07 -4.23
N THR A 18 -4.12 4.52 -4.52
CA THR A 18 -4.52 4.06 -5.85
C THR A 18 -4.50 5.20 -6.86
N ILE A 19 -5.06 6.36 -6.52
CA ILE A 19 -5.03 7.56 -7.37
C ILE A 19 -3.59 7.98 -7.65
N ASN A 20 -2.74 8.05 -6.62
CA ASN A 20 -1.35 8.46 -6.78
C ASN A 20 -0.54 7.48 -7.66
N PHE A 21 -0.70 6.18 -7.44
CA PHE A 21 0.03 5.17 -8.21
C PHE A 21 -0.52 4.92 -9.61
N TYR A 22 -1.82 5.14 -9.84
CA TYR A 22 -2.45 4.87 -11.13
C TYR A 22 -2.50 6.10 -12.04
N LEU A 23 -2.80 7.29 -11.48
CA LEU A 23 -3.00 8.51 -12.27
C LEU A 23 -1.78 9.42 -12.29
N LEU A 24 -0.98 9.45 -11.21
CA LEU A 24 0.14 10.39 -11.07
C LEU A 24 1.51 9.77 -11.33
N SER A 25 1.61 8.43 -11.35
CA SER A 25 2.84 7.75 -11.73
C SER A 25 3.04 7.85 -13.24
N ARG A 26 3.67 8.95 -13.67
CA ARG A 26 4.09 9.11 -15.07
C ARG A 26 5.08 8.00 -15.40
N PRO A 27 4.97 7.35 -16.57
CA PRO A 27 6.04 6.48 -17.04
C PRO A 27 7.35 7.28 -17.05
N PRO A 28 8.49 6.66 -16.71
CA PRO A 28 9.79 7.32 -16.89
C PRO A 28 9.84 7.83 -18.33
N LYS A 29 10.09 9.13 -18.46
CA LYS A 29 10.17 9.78 -19.77
C LYS A 29 11.30 9.05 -20.50
N ALA A 30 10.96 8.30 -21.55
CA ALA A 30 11.94 7.55 -22.33
C ALA A 30 13.10 8.51 -22.62
N ALA A 31 14.29 8.18 -22.12
CA ALA A 31 15.47 8.98 -22.38
C ALA A 31 15.56 9.12 -23.89
N THR A 32 15.38 10.34 -24.39
CA THR A 32 15.54 10.62 -25.81
C THR A 32 16.94 10.13 -26.16
N PRO A 33 17.10 9.19 -27.12
CA PRO A 33 18.43 8.73 -27.48
C PRO A 33 19.24 9.96 -27.84
N ALA A 34 20.31 10.20 -27.09
CA ALA A 34 21.23 11.28 -27.41
C ALA A 34 21.67 11.09 -28.87
N PRO A 35 21.73 12.16 -29.68
CA PRO A 35 22.23 12.04 -31.05
C PRO A 35 23.60 11.38 -30.99
N SER A 36 23.72 10.23 -31.67
CA SER A 36 24.91 9.38 -31.68
C SER A 36 26.13 10.18 -32.12
N ALA A 37 26.89 10.70 -31.15
CA ALA A 37 28.28 11.06 -31.37
C ALA A 37 29.09 9.78 -31.20
N SER A 38 29.51 9.22 -32.33
CA SER A 38 30.54 8.21 -32.41
C SER A 38 31.78 8.66 -31.64
N ASN A 39 32.20 7.90 -30.62
CA ASN A 39 33.59 7.47 -30.45
C ASN A 39 33.74 6.50 -29.28
N GLU A 40 34.48 5.43 -29.56
CA GLU A 40 34.83 4.33 -28.67
C GLU A 40 35.72 4.76 -27.49
N THR A 41 35.82 3.83 -26.52
CA THR A 41 36.91 3.64 -25.55
C THR A 41 36.68 4.20 -24.14
N SER A 42 36.07 3.39 -23.27
CA SER A 42 36.70 2.88 -22.04
C SER A 42 35.68 2.25 -21.10
N GLN A 43 35.78 0.93 -20.96
CA GLN A 43 35.33 0.21 -19.77
C GLN A 43 36.16 0.68 -18.58
N VAL A 44 35.55 1.35 -17.58
CA VAL A 44 36.05 1.36 -16.19
C VAL A 44 34.88 1.50 -15.21
N ALA A 45 34.78 0.50 -14.33
CA ALA A 45 34.27 0.51 -12.96
C ALA A 45 32.81 0.90 -12.63
N SER A 46 32.05 -0.15 -12.25
CA SER A 46 31.53 -0.34 -10.88
C SER A 46 31.11 0.91 -10.10
N THR A 47 29.80 1.15 -10.10
CA THR A 47 29.02 1.27 -8.87
C THR A 47 27.72 0.51 -9.12
N ALA A 48 27.46 -0.57 -8.43
CA ALA A 48 26.18 -1.26 -8.48
C ALA A 48 25.26 -0.64 -7.41
N PRO A 49 24.28 0.21 -7.78
CA PRO A 49 23.10 0.33 -6.96
C PRO A 49 22.20 -0.88 -7.27
N LEU A 50 21.28 -1.16 -6.38
CA LEU A 50 20.17 -2.09 -6.56
C LEU A 50 19.23 -1.59 -7.69
N HIS A 51 19.75 -1.51 -8.92
CA HIS A 51 19.28 -0.64 -10.02
C HIS A 51 19.47 -1.35 -11.38
N GLY A 52 19.27 -2.67 -11.41
CA GLY A 52 19.52 -3.51 -12.58
C GLY A 52 18.28 -4.02 -13.31
N LEU A 53 17.07 -3.67 -12.86
CA LEU A 53 15.85 -4.07 -13.58
C LEU A 53 15.60 -3.06 -14.71
N PRO A 54 15.39 -3.53 -15.96
CA PRO A 54 14.95 -2.68 -17.06
C PRO A 54 13.79 -1.78 -16.62
N GLU A 55 13.79 -0.51 -17.00
CA GLU A 55 12.75 0.46 -16.60
C GLU A 55 11.33 -0.05 -16.91
N ALA A 56 11.19 -0.83 -17.98
CA ALA A 56 9.97 -1.54 -18.34
C ALA A 56 9.46 -2.45 -17.20
N GLN A 57 10.35 -3.19 -16.52
CA GLN A 57 9.99 -4.08 -15.42
C GLN A 57 9.54 -3.30 -14.18
N ILE A 58 10.21 -2.20 -13.82
CA ILE A 58 9.81 -1.33 -12.70
C ILE A 58 8.40 -0.78 -12.96
N SER A 59 8.14 -0.29 -14.19
CA SER A 59 6.83 0.22 -14.57
C SER A 59 5.72 -0.84 -14.55
N ALA A 60 6.07 -2.11 -14.87
CA ALA A 60 5.14 -3.23 -14.82
C ALA A 60 4.82 -3.62 -13.37
N VAL A 61 5.82 -3.64 -12.49
CA VAL A 61 5.62 -3.90 -11.05
C VAL A 61 4.73 -2.83 -10.42
N ILE A 62 4.96 -1.55 -10.71
CA ILE A 62 4.12 -0.45 -10.21
C ILE A 62 2.68 -0.61 -10.70
N ARG A 63 2.45 -0.92 -11.98
CA ARG A 63 1.11 -1.14 -12.54
C ARG A 63 0.39 -2.33 -11.90
N ASN A 64 1.09 -3.46 -11.73
CA ASN A 64 0.53 -4.64 -11.08
C ASN A 64 0.14 -4.35 -9.62
N TYR A 65 0.96 -3.57 -8.91
CA TYR A 65 0.67 -3.14 -7.55
C TYR A 65 -0.54 -2.21 -7.49
N SER A 66 -0.65 -1.23 -8.41
CA SER A 66 -1.83 -0.35 -8.53
C SER A 66 -3.10 -1.13 -8.81
N PHE A 67 -3.04 -2.16 -9.66
CA PHE A 67 -4.19 -2.99 -9.98
C PHE A 67 -4.62 -3.85 -8.78
N SER A 68 -3.66 -4.39 -8.02
CA SER A 68 -3.94 -5.11 -6.78
C SER A 68 -4.62 -4.20 -5.75
N LEU A 69 -4.14 -2.96 -5.58
CA LEU A 69 -4.75 -1.94 -4.74
C LEU A 69 -6.18 -1.57 -5.18
N LEU A 70 -6.40 -1.39 -6.49
CA LEU A 70 -7.72 -1.12 -7.04
C LEU A 70 -8.68 -2.30 -6.80
N SER A 71 -8.19 -3.53 -7.00
CA SER A 71 -8.94 -4.75 -6.75
C SER A 71 -9.33 -4.90 -5.28
N SER A 72 -8.43 -4.59 -4.35
CA SER A 72 -8.75 -4.60 -2.90
C SER A 72 -9.80 -3.54 -2.54
N CYS A 73 -9.71 -2.35 -3.14
CA CYS A 73 -10.72 -1.29 -2.98
C CYS A 73 -12.10 -1.73 -3.49
N LEU A 74 -12.15 -2.32 -4.68
CA LEU A 74 -13.40 -2.81 -5.28
C LEU A 74 -14.00 -3.93 -4.44
N THR A 75 -13.18 -4.85 -3.93
CA THR A 75 -13.62 -5.93 -3.04
C THR A 75 -14.20 -5.38 -1.74
N ALA A 76 -13.51 -4.43 -1.10
CA ALA A 76 -13.98 -3.77 0.11
C ALA A 76 -15.28 -2.98 -0.12
N LEU A 77 -15.38 -2.26 -1.24
CA LEU A 77 -16.60 -1.53 -1.61
C LEU A 77 -17.77 -2.49 -1.90
N THR A 78 -17.48 -3.63 -2.53
CA THR A 78 -18.47 -4.66 -2.83
C THR A 78 -19.04 -5.24 -1.54
N VAL A 79 -18.17 -5.59 -0.58
CA VAL A 79 -18.58 -6.05 0.75
C VAL A 79 -19.37 -4.96 1.49
N TYR A 80 -18.91 -3.72 1.46
CA TYR A 80 -19.58 -2.61 2.12
C TYR A 80 -20.99 -2.35 1.55
N ARG A 81 -21.15 -2.33 0.22
CA ARG A 81 -22.40 -1.97 -0.45
C ARG A 81 -23.39 -3.10 -0.59
N TRP A 82 -22.92 -4.31 -0.88
CA TRP A 82 -23.78 -5.39 -1.38
C TRP A 82 -23.87 -6.60 -0.45
N ILE A 83 -22.91 -6.76 0.47
CA ILE A 83 -22.98 -7.84 1.47
C ILE A 83 -23.68 -7.31 2.72
N ASP A 84 -25.00 -7.41 2.72
CA ASP A 84 -25.78 -7.38 3.95
C ASP A 84 -25.70 -8.77 4.58
N ARG A 85 -25.09 -8.89 5.77
CA ARG A 85 -25.21 -10.13 6.55
C ARG A 85 -26.70 -10.24 6.91
N PRO A 86 -27.45 -11.26 6.46
CA PRO A 86 -28.82 -11.43 6.87
C PRO A 86 -28.83 -11.56 8.38
N ALA A 87 -29.52 -10.64 9.07
CA ALA A 87 -29.47 -10.49 10.52
C ALA A 87 -30.02 -11.70 11.29
N SER A 88 -30.64 -12.65 10.59
CA SER A 88 -31.22 -13.84 11.17
C SER A 88 -31.65 -14.79 10.06
N THR A 89 -31.63 -16.09 10.38
CA THR A 89 -32.28 -17.22 9.69
C THR A 89 -31.63 -17.78 8.41
N THR A 90 -30.92 -18.89 8.61
CA THR A 90 -31.09 -20.14 7.82
C THR A 90 -30.89 -20.05 6.31
N THR A 91 -30.02 -19.15 5.84
CA THR A 91 -29.58 -19.17 4.43
C THR A 91 -28.08 -19.38 4.41
N THR A 92 -27.71 -20.65 4.23
CA THR A 92 -26.38 -21.18 3.86
C THR A 92 -25.17 -20.56 4.57
N GLY A 93 -24.48 -21.32 5.43
CA GLY A 93 -23.21 -20.93 6.08
C GLY A 93 -22.06 -20.53 5.14
N LEU A 94 -22.29 -20.55 3.82
CA LEU A 94 -21.43 -20.05 2.77
C LEU A 94 -21.25 -18.52 2.86
N GLY A 95 -22.30 -17.76 3.17
CA GLY A 95 -22.24 -16.29 3.21
C GLY A 95 -21.39 -15.74 4.36
N SER A 96 -21.42 -16.41 5.52
CA SER A 96 -20.57 -16.06 6.67
C SER A 96 -19.11 -16.43 6.44
N SER A 97 -18.83 -17.57 5.78
CA SER A 97 -17.46 -17.97 5.43
C SER A 97 -16.80 -16.95 4.52
N ILE A 98 -17.46 -16.57 3.41
CA ILE A 98 -16.89 -15.62 2.43
C ILE A 98 -16.58 -14.28 3.09
N TYR A 99 -17.46 -13.77 3.97
CA TYR A 99 -17.21 -12.53 4.70
C TYR A 99 -15.95 -12.62 5.58
N ASN A 100 -15.80 -13.71 6.33
CA ASN A 100 -14.67 -13.92 7.23
C ASN A 100 -13.36 -14.13 6.45
N ASP A 101 -13.41 -14.88 5.36
CA ASP A 101 -12.27 -15.12 4.45
C ASP A 101 -11.80 -13.81 3.80
N LEU A 102 -12.74 -12.95 3.37
CA LEU A 102 -12.42 -11.62 2.84
C LEU A 102 -11.82 -10.71 3.90
N ALA A 103 -12.39 -10.68 5.12
CA ALA A 103 -11.85 -9.91 6.23
C ALA A 103 -10.42 -10.35 6.58
N ALA A 104 -10.16 -11.66 6.60
CA ALA A 104 -8.84 -12.24 6.85
C ALA A 104 -7.83 -11.86 5.74
N SER A 105 -8.24 -11.97 4.47
CA SER A 105 -7.40 -11.59 3.32
C SER A 105 -7.04 -10.10 3.34
N LEU A 106 -8.01 -9.22 3.62
CA LEU A 106 -7.79 -7.78 3.77
C LEU A 106 -6.91 -7.45 4.99
N ALA A 107 -7.04 -8.20 6.09
CA ALA A 107 -6.15 -8.05 7.24
C ALA A 107 -4.70 -8.42 6.89
N ALA A 108 -4.50 -9.56 6.19
CA ALA A 108 -3.17 -10.01 5.77
C ALA A 108 -2.50 -9.00 4.82
N TYR A 109 -3.27 -8.36 3.95
CA TYR A 109 -2.76 -7.29 3.08
C TYR A 109 -2.07 -6.15 3.84
N HIS A 110 -2.54 -5.82 5.06
CA HIS A 110 -1.96 -4.73 5.86
C HIS A 110 -0.60 -5.04 6.47
N ILE A 111 -0.14 -6.31 6.47
CA ILE A 111 1.18 -6.69 6.98
C ILE A 111 2.30 -5.95 6.22
N GLY A 112 2.23 -5.92 4.88
CA GLY A 112 3.24 -5.25 4.05
C GLY A 112 3.39 -3.75 4.37
N PRO A 113 2.30 -2.96 4.31
CA PRO A 113 2.30 -1.56 4.72
C PRO A 113 2.82 -1.32 6.14
N ILE A 114 2.46 -2.18 7.11
CA ILE A 114 2.94 -2.11 8.49
C ILE A 114 4.46 -2.30 8.54
N LEU A 115 5.00 -3.36 7.93
CA LEU A 115 6.43 -3.62 7.89
C LEU A 115 7.20 -2.48 7.22
N ARG A 116 6.66 -1.93 6.12
CA ARG A 116 7.25 -0.78 5.42
C ARG A 116 7.25 0.47 6.30
N ALA A 117 6.16 0.74 7.01
CA ALA A 117 6.06 1.89 7.91
C ALA A 117 7.00 1.73 9.12
N LEU A 118 7.10 0.53 9.70
CA LEU A 118 8.06 0.21 10.75
C LEU A 118 9.51 0.46 10.28
N GLY A 119 9.87 -0.01 9.09
CA GLY A 119 11.20 0.23 8.52
C GLY A 119 11.55 1.71 8.41
N ARG A 120 10.58 2.57 8.09
CA ARG A 120 10.76 4.03 8.09
C ARG A 120 10.90 4.60 9.50
N VAL A 121 10.05 4.18 10.44
CA VAL A 121 10.09 4.67 11.83
C VAL A 121 11.41 4.30 12.53
N PHE A 122 11.89 3.07 12.34
CA PHE A 122 13.15 2.61 12.91
C PHE A 122 14.37 3.13 12.15
N GLY A 123 14.31 3.18 10.82
CA GLY A 123 15.39 3.74 9.99
C GLY A 123 15.62 5.23 10.23
N SER A 124 14.55 6.00 10.41
CA SER A 124 14.66 7.43 10.76
C SER A 124 15.22 7.68 12.15
N ARG A 125 15.12 6.73 13.09
CA ARG A 125 15.71 6.85 14.43
C ARG A 125 17.23 6.66 14.42
N ALA A 126 17.77 5.83 13.53
CA ALA A 126 19.21 5.58 13.43
C ALA A 126 20.00 6.78 12.84
N GLY A 127 19.34 7.67 12.08
CA GLY A 127 19.96 8.88 11.53
C GLY A 127 19.72 10.16 12.35
N ALA A 128 18.86 10.12 13.37
CA ALA A 128 18.38 11.30 14.09
C ALA A 128 19.10 11.59 15.42
N GLU A 129 20.22 10.91 15.71
CA GLU A 129 21.04 11.21 16.89
C GLU A 129 21.84 12.54 16.74
N GLY A 130 21.91 13.11 15.53
CA GLY A 130 22.68 14.33 15.25
C GLY A 130 21.89 15.65 15.16
N ASP A 131 20.55 15.64 15.09
CA ASP A 131 19.80 16.87 14.76
C ASP A 131 18.47 16.99 15.53
N ARG A 132 18.55 16.93 16.86
CA ARG A 132 17.37 17.01 17.76
C ARG A 132 16.91 18.43 18.09
N LEU A 133 17.39 19.47 17.42
CA LEU A 133 17.08 20.85 17.83
C LEU A 133 16.29 21.72 16.84
N VAL A 134 16.02 21.31 15.60
CA VAL A 134 15.41 22.24 14.61
C VAL A 134 14.22 21.67 13.80
N SER A 135 13.36 20.79 14.34
CA SER A 135 12.08 20.52 13.64
C SER A 135 10.91 20.03 14.49
N THR A 136 10.74 20.55 15.71
CA THR A 136 9.36 20.78 16.16
C THR A 136 8.82 21.96 15.36
N ARG A 137 7.80 21.70 14.51
CA ARG A 137 6.81 22.66 13.93
C ARG A 137 6.82 22.76 12.40
N GLY A 138 6.19 21.78 11.74
CA GLY A 138 5.90 21.84 10.31
C GLY A 138 4.91 20.78 9.81
N LYS A 139 3.65 20.83 10.29
CA LYS A 139 2.37 20.53 9.60
C LYS A 139 2.23 19.42 8.52
N ASP A 140 3.03 18.36 8.49
CA ASP A 140 2.65 17.17 7.72
C ASP A 140 1.78 16.25 8.59
N LEU A 141 0.45 16.40 8.46
CA LEU A 141 -0.59 15.56 9.09
C LEU A 141 -0.58 14.09 8.59
N GLY A 142 0.56 13.56 8.13
CA GLY A 142 0.68 12.29 7.41
C GLY A 142 2.01 11.55 7.60
N GLY A 143 2.70 11.76 8.72
CA GLY A 143 4.01 11.13 8.97
C GLY A 143 3.98 9.58 9.04
N PRO A 144 5.16 8.91 8.95
CA PRO A 144 5.26 7.44 8.97
C PRO A 144 4.58 6.77 10.16
N ILE A 145 4.57 7.44 11.32
CA ILE A 145 3.92 6.95 12.54
C ILE A 145 2.39 6.93 12.39
N LEU A 146 1.78 8.01 11.86
CA LEU A 146 0.33 8.04 11.65
C LEU A 146 -0.08 6.98 10.64
N HIS A 147 0.68 6.84 9.55
CA HIS A 147 0.46 5.79 8.55
C HIS A 147 0.53 4.38 9.15
N LEU A 148 1.51 4.12 10.03
CA LEU A 148 1.62 2.87 10.78
C LEU A 148 0.39 2.62 11.67
N VAL A 149 0.03 3.59 12.52
CA VAL A 149 -1.10 3.48 13.44
C VAL A 149 -2.39 3.15 12.68
N LEU A 150 -2.61 3.84 11.57
CA LEU A 150 -3.79 3.69 10.75
C LEU A 150 -3.91 2.28 10.15
N HIS A 151 -2.81 1.72 9.63
CA HIS A 151 -2.81 0.34 9.14
C HIS A 151 -2.97 -0.71 10.24
N VAL A 152 -2.36 -0.50 11.41
CA VAL A 152 -2.52 -1.40 12.57
C VAL A 152 -3.97 -1.41 13.06
N VAL A 153 -4.61 -0.24 13.17
CA VAL A 153 -6.01 -0.12 13.60
C VAL A 153 -6.95 -0.83 12.61
N VAL A 154 -6.76 -0.61 11.30
CA VAL A 154 -7.58 -1.28 10.28
C VAL A 154 -7.36 -2.79 10.28
N MET A 155 -6.10 -3.24 10.35
CA MET A 155 -5.79 -4.66 10.46
C MET A 155 -6.46 -5.30 11.68
N GLY A 156 -6.34 -4.68 12.87
CA GLY A 156 -6.96 -5.20 14.09
C GLY A 156 -8.49 -5.25 14.00
N ALA A 157 -9.10 -4.26 13.38
CA ALA A 157 -10.55 -4.25 13.16
C ALA A 157 -10.99 -5.37 12.19
N LEU A 158 -10.23 -5.62 11.12
CA LEU A 158 -10.51 -6.70 10.17
C LEU A 158 -10.27 -8.09 10.77
N VAL A 159 -9.20 -8.30 11.53
CA VAL A 159 -8.96 -9.55 12.27
C VAL A 159 -10.10 -9.85 13.22
N ARG A 160 -10.60 -8.83 13.94
CA ARG A 160 -11.75 -9.00 14.82
C ARG A 160 -13.00 -9.43 14.06
N GLU A 161 -13.26 -8.89 12.88
CA GLU A 161 -14.40 -9.33 12.07
C GLU A 161 -14.18 -10.72 11.46
N ALA A 162 -12.94 -11.09 11.12
CA ALA A 162 -12.62 -12.43 10.61
C ALA A 162 -12.80 -13.55 11.66
N LEU A 163 -12.58 -13.24 12.95
CA LEU A 163 -12.69 -14.19 14.06
C LEU A 163 -14.11 -14.30 14.66
N ARG A 164 -15.09 -13.56 14.12
CA ARG A 164 -16.48 -13.54 14.60
C ARG A 164 -17.43 -14.36 13.72
#